data_AF-A0A928CP70-F1
#
_entry.id   AF-A0A928CP70-F1
#
_cell.length_a   1.000
_cell.length_b   1.000
_cell.length_c   1.000
_cell.angle_alpha   90.00
_cell.angle_beta   90.00
_cell.angle_gamma   90.00
#
_symmetry.space_group_name_H-M   'P 1'
#
loop_
_entity.id
_entity.type
_entity.pdbx_description
1 polymer ?
#
loop_
_entity_poly.entity_id
_entity_poly.type
_entity_poly.pdbx_seq_one_letter_code
_entity_poly.pdbx_strand_id
1 'polypeptide(L)'
;MADMEFWDKTDFSYSVAGDDREIELQVYIDVECESSRTLVASFQVDSMEMIESARIPLSPGKNHVPFLQTVRIVKPLVWRPRGSSGQPLFYHFSVVFHEHGTPCHTIEKRAGIRFLDPRQKGKMFRINGETLPLTGCEPDFALEEDVMSAALTGNLVRLADTDPELEMKLDRCCVSGLVAALELTGKTGLEKLNSRPGICFYTAGSGSTGEKLYRREKQNALFPFFSHDKLNLWLKNS
;
A
#
# COMPACT_ATOMS: atom_id res chain seq x y z
N MET A 1 29.05 5.80 11.92
CA MET A 1 28.02 4.75 11.86
C MET A 1 28.66 3.43 11.45
N ALA A 2 28.38 2.32 12.15
CA ALA A 2 28.77 1.01 11.64
C ALA A 2 27.92 0.66 10.40
N ASP A 3 28.46 -0.06 9.41
CA ASP A 3 27.73 -0.32 8.15
C ASP A 3 26.38 -1.01 8.37
N MET A 4 26.25 -1.88 9.38
CA MET A 4 24.96 -2.46 9.77
C MET A 4 23.91 -1.42 10.20
N GLU A 5 24.29 -0.46 11.05
CA GLU A 5 23.36 0.57 11.54
C GLU A 5 22.86 1.49 10.42
N PHE A 6 23.64 1.62 9.34
CA PHE A 6 23.23 2.37 8.15
C PHE A 6 22.15 1.62 7.37
N TRP A 7 22.34 0.32 7.14
CA TRP A 7 21.38 -0.50 6.41
C TRP A 7 20.06 -0.65 7.17
N ASP A 8 20.10 -0.73 8.51
CA ASP A 8 18.90 -0.75 9.36
C ASP A 8 18.02 0.51 9.21
N LYS A 9 18.58 1.62 8.71
CA LYS A 9 17.89 2.89 8.48
C LYS A 9 17.66 3.20 7.00
N THR A 10 18.03 2.27 6.12
CA THR A 10 17.82 2.40 4.69
C THR A 10 16.54 1.67 4.32
N ASP A 11 15.70 2.30 3.51
CA ASP A 11 14.48 1.72 2.97
C ASP A 11 14.25 2.28 1.54
N PHE A 12 13.19 1.83 0.88
CA PHE A 12 12.74 2.41 -0.38
C PHE A 12 11.23 2.60 -0.42
N SER A 13 10.77 3.63 -1.11
CA SER A 13 9.36 3.87 -1.40
C SER A 13 9.14 3.97 -2.90
N TYR A 14 7.88 3.95 -3.30
CA TYR A 14 7.51 4.05 -4.69
C TYR A 14 6.19 4.77 -4.88
N SER A 15 6.05 5.44 -6.02
CA SER A 15 4.78 5.99 -6.48
C SER A 15 4.37 5.30 -7.79
N VAL A 16 3.06 5.16 -7.98
CA VAL A 16 2.48 4.49 -9.14
C VAL A 16 1.55 5.48 -9.82
N ALA A 17 1.78 5.71 -11.10
CA ALA A 17 0.90 6.46 -11.98
C ALA A 17 0.43 5.58 -13.14
N GLY A 18 -0.67 5.97 -13.80
CA GLY A 18 -1.24 5.23 -14.93
C GLY A 18 -2.54 4.51 -14.62
N ASP A 19 -2.84 3.47 -15.40
CA ASP A 19 -4.11 2.73 -15.38
C ASP A 19 -3.92 1.22 -15.60
N ASP A 20 -5.02 0.49 -15.81
CA ASP A 20 -5.04 -0.95 -16.01
C ASP A 20 -4.39 -1.43 -17.31
N ARG A 21 -4.01 -0.51 -18.21
CA ARG A 21 -3.30 -0.80 -19.45
C ARG A 21 -1.81 -0.63 -19.30
N GLU A 22 -1.39 0.39 -18.57
CA GLU A 22 0.02 0.69 -18.35
C GLU A 22 0.21 1.49 -17.06
N ILE A 23 1.22 1.10 -16.28
CA ILE A 23 1.69 1.89 -15.13
C ILE A 23 3.13 2.33 -15.28
N GLU A 24 3.40 3.49 -14.70
CA GLU A 24 4.74 4.01 -14.46
C GLU A 24 5.02 3.96 -12.96
N LEU A 25 6.14 3.33 -12.60
CA LEU A 25 6.62 3.21 -11.23
C LEU A 25 7.86 4.10 -11.08
N GLN A 26 7.77 5.07 -10.17
CA GLN A 26 8.91 5.86 -9.73
C GLN A 26 9.35 5.35 -8.37
N VAL A 27 10.59 4.87 -8.29
CA VAL A 27 11.18 4.30 -7.07
C VAL A 27 12.10 5.35 -6.43
N TYR A 28 12.10 5.39 -5.10
CA TYR A 28 12.89 6.30 -4.28
C TYR A 28 13.66 5.52 -3.22
N ILE A 29 14.90 5.93 -2.94
CA ILE A 29 15.64 5.50 -1.76
C ILE A 29 15.36 6.46 -0.62
N ASP A 30 14.94 5.91 0.51
CA ASP A 30 14.66 6.60 1.76
C ASP A 30 15.76 6.26 2.76
N VAL A 31 16.59 7.24 3.12
CA VAL A 31 17.74 6.98 3.99
C VAL A 31 18.17 8.22 4.76
N GLU A 32 18.56 8.01 6.02
CA GLU A 32 19.20 9.04 6.83
C GLU A 32 20.70 8.78 6.92
N CYS A 33 21.53 9.75 6.56
CA CYS A 33 22.99 9.61 6.59
C CYS A 33 23.69 10.80 7.24
N GLU A 34 24.78 10.54 7.96
CA GLU A 34 25.53 11.58 8.69
C GLU A 34 26.44 12.42 7.78
N SER A 35 26.84 11.85 6.64
CA SER A 35 27.80 12.44 5.71
C SER A 35 27.37 12.22 4.26
N SER A 36 27.92 13.01 3.35
CA SER A 36 27.74 12.79 1.92
C SER A 36 28.34 11.45 1.51
N ARG A 37 27.56 10.65 0.78
CA ARG A 37 28.03 9.38 0.19
C ARG A 37 27.31 9.12 -1.12
N THR A 38 27.78 8.15 -1.89
CA THR A 38 27.07 7.67 -3.08
C THR A 38 26.78 6.19 -2.90
N LEU A 39 25.51 5.82 -3.01
CA LEU A 39 25.11 4.42 -3.10
C LEU A 39 25.12 3.98 -4.56
N VAL A 40 25.31 2.68 -4.79
CA VAL A 40 25.04 2.05 -6.06
C VAL A 40 23.92 1.05 -5.82
N ALA A 41 22.82 1.18 -6.55
CA ALA A 41 21.66 0.31 -6.37
C ALA A 41 21.02 -0.02 -7.72
N SER A 42 20.47 -1.23 -7.85
CA SER A 42 19.55 -1.59 -8.92
C SER A 42 18.16 -1.88 -8.37
N PHE A 43 17.15 -1.83 -9.24
CA PHE A 43 15.77 -2.10 -8.88
C PHE A 43 15.22 -3.28 -9.69
N GLN A 44 14.56 -4.21 -9.01
CA GLN A 44 14.01 -5.41 -9.62
C GLN A 44 12.51 -5.55 -9.33
N VAL A 45 11.81 -6.18 -10.27
CA VAL A 45 10.41 -6.58 -10.16
C VAL A 45 10.34 -8.08 -10.45
N ASP A 46 9.84 -8.86 -9.49
CA ASP A 46 9.76 -10.33 -9.56
C ASP A 46 11.10 -10.96 -9.98
N SER A 47 12.18 -10.49 -9.35
CA SER A 47 13.57 -10.89 -9.61
C SER A 47 14.12 -10.53 -11.00
N MET A 48 13.38 -9.79 -11.82
CA MET A 48 13.88 -9.22 -13.08
C MET A 48 14.41 -7.82 -12.84
N GLU A 49 15.65 -7.55 -13.24
CA GLU A 49 16.22 -6.20 -13.16
C GLU A 49 15.51 -5.27 -14.15
N MET A 50 14.93 -4.19 -13.61
CA MET A 50 14.17 -3.20 -14.37
C MET A 50 14.91 -1.87 -14.49
N ILE A 51 15.75 -1.55 -13.50
CA ILE A 51 16.68 -0.42 -13.53
C ILE A 51 18.07 -0.97 -13.21
N GLU A 52 18.99 -0.85 -14.15
CA GLU A 52 20.39 -1.22 -13.97
C GLU A 52 21.06 -0.41 -12.84
N SER A 53 22.20 -0.90 -12.36
CA SER A 53 22.97 -0.27 -11.27
C SER A 53 23.18 1.24 -11.47
N ALA A 54 22.46 2.03 -10.68
CA ALA A 54 22.45 3.48 -10.71
C ALA A 54 23.22 4.06 -9.52
N ARG A 55 23.89 5.19 -9.73
CA ARG A 55 24.57 5.95 -8.67
C ARG A 55 23.57 6.92 -8.01
N ILE A 56 23.43 6.82 -6.70
CA ILE A 56 22.46 7.57 -5.91
C ILE A 56 23.23 8.46 -4.93
N PRO A 57 23.37 9.77 -5.21
CA PRO A 57 24.07 10.68 -4.32
C PRO A 57 23.20 10.98 -3.09
N LEU A 58 23.81 10.91 -1.91
CA LEU A 58 23.19 11.23 -0.63
C LEU A 58 23.84 12.47 -0.01
N SER A 59 23.01 13.29 0.61
CA SER A 59 23.42 14.46 1.38
C SER A 59 23.26 14.20 2.88
N PRO A 60 24.03 14.87 3.76
CA PRO A 60 23.84 14.75 5.20
C PRO A 60 22.38 15.07 5.61
N GLY A 61 21.80 14.22 6.45
CA GLY A 61 20.41 14.29 6.89
C GLY A 61 19.50 13.26 6.21
N LYS A 62 18.21 13.59 6.12
CA LYS A 62 17.18 12.73 5.52
C LYS A 62 17.14 12.91 4.01
N ASN A 63 17.19 11.79 3.30
CA ASN A 63 17.18 11.72 1.84
C ASN A 63 15.94 10.96 1.37
N HIS A 64 15.33 11.46 0.31
CA HIS A 64 14.27 10.80 -0.47
C HIS A 64 14.63 11.00 -1.95
N VAL A 65 15.44 10.09 -2.50
CA VAL A 65 16.12 10.27 -3.80
C VAL A 65 15.54 9.32 -4.83
N PRO A 66 15.00 9.83 -5.95
CA PRO A 66 14.46 8.96 -6.99
C PRO A 66 15.58 8.25 -7.76
N PHE A 67 15.30 7.04 -8.24
CA PHE A 67 15.99 6.52 -9.42
C PHE A 67 15.67 7.43 -10.62
N LEU A 68 16.68 7.76 -11.42
CA LEU A 68 16.48 8.65 -12.59
C LEU A 68 15.62 8.00 -13.68
N GLN A 69 15.59 6.67 -13.72
CA GLN A 69 14.76 5.90 -14.63
C GLN A 69 13.44 5.53 -13.95
N THR A 70 12.34 5.61 -14.69
CA THR A 70 11.05 5.06 -14.29
C THR A 70 10.87 3.67 -14.88
N VAL A 71 10.17 2.79 -14.15
CA VAL A 71 9.82 1.46 -14.65
C VAL A 71 8.43 1.50 -15.28
N ARG A 72 8.31 1.01 -16.51
CA ARG A 72 7.02 0.89 -17.21
C ARG A 72 6.57 -0.56 -17.22
N ILE A 73 5.36 -0.81 -16.74
CA ILE A 73 4.74 -2.14 -16.76
C ILE A 73 3.46 -2.07 -17.60
N VAL A 74 3.49 -2.75 -18.75
CA VAL A 74 2.34 -2.87 -19.65
C VAL A 74 1.47 -4.03 -19.19
N LYS A 75 0.14 -3.81 -19.16
CA LYS A 75 -0.87 -4.75 -18.66
C LYS A 75 -0.51 -5.26 -17.26
N PRO A 76 -0.44 -4.36 -16.26
CA PRO A 76 -0.02 -4.74 -14.92
C PRO A 76 -0.92 -5.83 -14.32
N LEU A 77 -0.31 -6.78 -13.63
CA LEU A 77 -0.98 -7.59 -12.64
C LEU A 77 -1.57 -6.68 -11.57
N VAL A 78 -2.86 -6.84 -11.30
CA VAL A 78 -3.59 -6.05 -10.31
C VAL A 78 -3.97 -6.92 -9.12
N TRP A 79 -3.81 -6.34 -7.93
CA TRP A 79 -4.43 -6.82 -6.72
C TRP A 79 -5.94 -6.75 -6.88
N ARG A 80 -6.61 -7.87 -6.66
CA ARG A 80 -8.06 -7.98 -6.77
C ARG A 80 -8.67 -8.37 -5.43
N PRO A 81 -9.80 -7.76 -5.05
CA PRO A 81 -10.48 -8.14 -3.82
C PRO A 81 -11.25 -9.46 -3.99
N ARG A 82 -11.56 -10.08 -2.86
CA ARG A 82 -12.43 -11.26 -2.78
C ARG A 82 -13.81 -10.95 -3.36
N GLY A 83 -14.33 -11.90 -4.15
CA GLY A 83 -15.60 -11.76 -4.86
C GLY A 83 -15.49 -11.09 -6.22
N SER A 84 -14.29 -10.70 -6.65
CA SER A 84 -14.01 -10.30 -8.03
C SER A 84 -13.69 -11.51 -8.93
N SER A 85 -13.46 -11.27 -10.22
CA SER A 85 -13.18 -12.31 -11.22
C SER A 85 -11.83 -13.04 -11.06
N GLY A 86 -10.99 -12.66 -10.10
CA GLY A 86 -9.66 -13.25 -9.93
C GLY A 86 -9.09 -13.14 -8.52
N GLN A 87 -7.83 -13.55 -8.38
CA GLN A 87 -7.14 -13.59 -7.10
C GLN A 87 -6.34 -12.31 -6.81
N PRO A 88 -6.03 -12.01 -5.54
CA PRO A 88 -5.08 -10.97 -5.14
C PRO A 88 -3.68 -11.23 -5.71
N LEU A 89 -3.24 -10.41 -6.67
CA LEU A 89 -1.89 -10.48 -7.23
C LEU A 89 -0.98 -9.42 -6.62
N PHE A 90 0.31 -9.75 -6.56
CA PHE A 90 1.36 -8.94 -5.97
C PHE A 90 2.63 -9.05 -6.80
N TYR A 91 3.37 -7.96 -6.84
CA TYR A 91 4.76 -7.94 -7.26
C TYR A 91 5.69 -8.06 -6.07
N HIS A 92 6.87 -8.61 -6.30
CA HIS A 92 8.02 -8.51 -5.42
C HIS A 92 8.94 -7.43 -5.96
N PHE A 93 8.98 -6.30 -5.26
CA PHE A 93 9.91 -5.22 -5.55
C PHE A 93 11.14 -5.39 -4.69
N SER A 94 12.32 -5.29 -5.29
CA SER A 94 13.56 -5.28 -4.52
C SER A 94 14.49 -4.16 -4.98
N VAL A 95 15.19 -3.58 -4.01
CA VAL A 95 16.35 -2.73 -4.25
C VAL A 95 17.58 -3.51 -3.81
N VAL A 96 18.50 -3.73 -4.75
CA VAL A 96 19.77 -4.42 -4.51
C VAL A 96 20.86 -3.36 -4.46
N PHE A 97 21.55 -3.24 -3.32
CA PHE A 97 22.70 -2.35 -3.16
C PHE A 97 23.99 -3.09 -3.49
N HIS A 98 24.92 -2.38 -4.12
CA HIS A 98 26.16 -2.93 -4.63
C HIS A 98 27.37 -2.19 -4.07
N GLU A 99 28.40 -2.96 -3.70
CA GLU A 99 29.74 -2.46 -3.40
C GLU A 99 30.74 -3.12 -4.35
N HIS A 100 31.54 -2.29 -5.03
CA HIS A 100 32.52 -2.75 -6.02
C HIS A 100 31.93 -3.68 -7.09
N GLY A 101 30.65 -3.48 -7.46
CA GLY A 101 29.93 -4.27 -8.45
C GLY A 101 29.39 -5.61 -7.92
N THR A 102 29.44 -5.85 -6.61
CA THR A 102 28.89 -7.05 -5.98
C THR A 102 27.70 -6.67 -5.08
N PRO A 103 26.57 -7.41 -5.12
CA PRO A 103 25.47 -7.21 -4.19
C PRO A 103 25.94 -7.33 -2.73
N CYS A 104 25.67 -6.32 -1.91
CA CYS A 104 26.04 -6.30 -0.48
C CYS A 104 24.83 -6.24 0.46
N HIS A 105 23.70 -5.70 -0.02
CA HIS A 105 22.47 -5.59 0.76
C HIS A 105 21.25 -5.63 -0.16
N THR A 106 20.10 -6.10 0.34
CA THR A 106 18.85 -6.17 -0.43
C THR A 106 17.68 -5.85 0.48
N ILE A 107 16.78 -4.99 -0.01
CA ILE A 107 15.53 -4.64 0.66
C ILE A 107 14.40 -5.09 -0.26
N GLU A 108 13.42 -5.81 0.29
CA GLU A 108 12.31 -6.38 -0.47
C GLU A 108 10.97 -5.84 0.06
N LYS A 109 10.05 -5.55 -0.85
CA LYS A 109 8.66 -5.20 -0.54
C LYS A 109 7.70 -5.92 -1.46
N ARG A 110 6.61 -6.43 -0.86
CA ARG A 110 5.49 -6.98 -1.60
C ARG A 110 4.48 -5.86 -1.91
N ALA A 111 4.18 -5.66 -3.18
CA ALA A 111 3.37 -4.55 -3.67
C ALA A 111 2.13 -5.05 -4.42
N GLY A 112 0.93 -4.68 -3.97
CA GLY A 112 -0.30 -4.88 -4.73
C GLY A 112 -0.73 -3.59 -5.43
N ILE A 113 -0.93 -3.66 -6.75
CA ILE A 113 -1.40 -2.52 -7.55
C ILE A 113 -2.91 -2.61 -7.74
N ARG A 114 -3.65 -1.54 -7.49
CA ARG A 114 -5.11 -1.48 -7.74
C ARG A 114 -5.53 -0.11 -8.22
N PHE A 115 -6.62 -0.04 -8.97
CA PHE A 115 -7.19 1.22 -9.46
C PHE A 115 -8.57 1.44 -8.84
N LEU A 116 -8.66 2.35 -7.89
CA LEU A 116 -9.94 2.75 -7.30
C LEU A 116 -10.63 3.75 -8.21
N ASP A 117 -11.90 3.52 -8.56
CA ASP A 117 -12.69 4.53 -9.28
C ASP A 117 -13.38 5.45 -8.26
N PRO A 118 -12.97 6.73 -8.16
CA PRO A 118 -13.55 7.66 -7.19
C PRO A 118 -14.99 8.09 -7.56
N ARG A 119 -15.49 7.73 -8.75
CA ARG A 119 -16.79 8.19 -9.24
C ARG A 119 -17.92 7.42 -8.56
N GLN A 120 -18.51 8.06 -7.55
CA GLN A 120 -19.76 7.64 -6.90
C GLN A 120 -20.99 7.83 -7.81
N LYS A 121 -21.02 7.24 -9.01
CA LYS A 121 -22.27 7.14 -9.78
C LYS A 121 -23.06 5.95 -9.27
N GLY A 122 -23.78 6.17 -8.16
CA GLY A 122 -24.56 5.16 -7.46
C GLY A 122 -23.85 4.57 -6.23
N LYS A 123 -24.50 3.64 -5.54
CA LYS A 123 -23.96 2.88 -4.39
C LYS A 123 -23.01 1.74 -4.83
N MET A 124 -22.19 1.96 -5.86
CA MET A 124 -21.38 0.88 -6.46
C MET A 124 -19.89 1.17 -6.25
N PHE A 125 -19.19 0.26 -5.57
CA PHE A 125 -17.76 0.34 -5.31
C PHE A 125 -17.09 -0.28 -6.52
N ARG A 126 -16.11 0.43 -7.09
CA ARG A 126 -15.42 -0.02 -8.29
C ARG A 126 -13.93 -0.02 -8.08
N ILE A 127 -13.33 -1.14 -8.45
CA ILE A 127 -11.91 -1.41 -8.32
C ILE A 127 -11.47 -2.18 -9.56
N ASN A 128 -10.38 -1.74 -10.17
CA ASN A 128 -9.85 -2.28 -11.43
C ASN A 128 -10.93 -2.30 -12.55
N GLY A 129 -11.82 -1.30 -12.58
CA GLY A 129 -12.92 -1.22 -13.54
C GLY A 129 -14.12 -2.14 -13.25
N GLU A 130 -14.01 -3.09 -12.32
CA GLU A 130 -15.08 -4.01 -11.94
C GLU A 130 -15.97 -3.42 -10.83
N THR A 131 -17.27 -3.68 -10.90
CA THR A 131 -18.20 -3.38 -9.80
C THR A 131 -18.16 -4.50 -8.78
N LEU A 132 -17.89 -4.13 -7.52
CA LEU A 132 -17.81 -5.07 -6.41
C LEU A 132 -18.90 -4.75 -5.38
N PRO A 133 -19.84 -5.67 -5.12
CA PRO A 133 -20.69 -5.60 -3.95
C PRO A 133 -19.84 -5.74 -2.69
N LEU A 134 -19.96 -4.78 -1.76
CA LEU A 134 -19.26 -4.83 -0.48
C LEU A 134 -20.17 -5.48 0.55
N THR A 135 -19.70 -6.58 1.14
CA THR A 135 -20.39 -7.31 2.20
C THR A 135 -19.49 -7.34 3.43
N GLY A 136 -20.01 -6.86 4.56
CA GLY A 136 -19.27 -6.81 5.81
C GLY A 136 -18.92 -8.20 6.32
N CYS A 137 -17.75 -8.34 6.94
CA CYS A 137 -17.32 -9.53 7.64
C CYS A 137 -16.48 -9.15 8.87
N GLU A 138 -16.40 -10.08 9.81
CA GLU A 138 -15.56 -10.00 11.00
C GLU A 138 -14.58 -11.19 10.96
N PRO A 139 -13.42 -11.05 10.29
CA PRO A 139 -12.43 -12.12 10.21
C PRO A 139 -11.84 -12.41 11.58
N ASP A 140 -11.68 -13.69 11.89
CA ASP A 140 -10.85 -14.11 13.02
C ASP A 140 -9.37 -14.15 12.59
N PHE A 141 -8.66 -13.07 12.87
CA PHE A 141 -7.23 -12.93 12.57
C PHE A 141 -6.31 -13.74 13.50
N ALA A 142 -6.85 -14.55 14.42
CA ALA A 142 -6.06 -15.53 15.18
C ALA A 142 -5.97 -16.89 14.45
N LEU A 143 -6.86 -17.18 13.51
CA LEU A 143 -6.86 -18.43 12.75
C LEU A 143 -5.75 -18.44 11.68
N GLU A 144 -5.33 -19.62 11.25
CA GLU A 144 -4.46 -19.77 10.07
C GLU A 144 -5.13 -19.21 8.80
N GLU A 145 -4.34 -18.82 7.81
CA GLU A 145 -4.85 -18.09 6.64
C GLU A 145 -5.91 -18.86 5.85
N ASP A 146 -5.67 -20.14 5.55
CA ASP A 146 -6.63 -20.98 4.81
C ASP A 146 -7.95 -21.16 5.58
N VAL A 147 -7.88 -21.30 6.90
CA VAL A 147 -9.03 -21.48 7.77
C VAL A 147 -9.85 -20.20 7.86
N MET A 148 -9.17 -19.05 8.05
CA MET A 148 -9.80 -17.74 8.02
C MET A 148 -10.48 -17.51 6.66
N SER A 149 -9.77 -17.74 5.56
CA SER A 149 -10.27 -17.52 4.19
C SER A 149 -11.51 -18.37 3.87
N ALA A 150 -11.56 -19.61 4.37
CA ALA A 150 -12.73 -20.48 4.24
C ALA A 150 -13.93 -20.00 5.07
N ALA A 151 -13.69 -19.37 6.22
CA ALA A 151 -14.73 -18.86 7.11
C ALA A 151 -15.30 -17.49 6.70
N LEU A 152 -14.66 -16.77 5.79
CA LEU A 152 -15.10 -15.44 5.35
C LEU A 152 -16.45 -15.49 4.59
N THR A 153 -17.46 -14.83 5.16
CA THR A 153 -18.79 -14.64 4.58
C THR A 153 -18.93 -13.35 3.77
N GLY A 154 -17.91 -12.48 3.79
CA GLY A 154 -17.91 -11.18 3.13
C GLY A 154 -16.52 -10.80 2.61
N ASN A 155 -16.39 -9.55 2.16
CA ASN A 155 -15.17 -9.03 1.55
C ASN A 155 -14.76 -7.64 2.07
N LEU A 156 -15.51 -7.07 3.00
CA LEU A 156 -15.21 -5.79 3.65
C LEU A 156 -14.97 -6.00 5.15
N VAL A 157 -13.85 -5.51 5.65
CA VAL A 157 -13.53 -5.44 7.07
C VAL A 157 -13.30 -3.99 7.50
N ARG A 158 -13.66 -3.67 8.73
CA ARG A 158 -13.37 -2.37 9.35
C ARG A 158 -12.26 -2.55 10.37
N LEU A 159 -11.19 -1.77 10.25
CA LEU A 159 -10.04 -1.82 11.16
C LEU A 159 -9.77 -0.42 11.71
N ALA A 160 -9.48 -0.29 13.00
CA ALA A 160 -9.16 1.01 13.59
C ALA A 160 -7.68 1.37 13.41
N ASP A 161 -7.39 2.64 13.14
CA ASP A 161 -6.02 3.18 13.03
C ASP A 161 -5.20 3.10 14.33
N THR A 162 -5.86 2.75 15.45
CA THR A 162 -5.26 2.53 16.77
C THR A 162 -5.14 1.07 17.18
N ASP A 163 -5.56 0.13 16.31
CA ASP A 163 -5.40 -1.30 16.61
C ASP A 163 -3.90 -1.63 16.72
N PRO A 164 -3.41 -2.17 17.85
CA PRO A 164 -1.99 -2.48 18.01
C PRO A 164 -1.50 -3.55 17.02
N GLU A 165 -2.41 -4.35 16.47
CA GLU A 165 -2.11 -5.40 15.49
C GLU A 165 -2.49 -4.98 14.06
N LEU A 166 -2.72 -3.67 13.83
CA LEU A 166 -3.22 -3.16 12.55
C LEU A 166 -2.36 -3.62 11.36
N GLU A 167 -1.04 -3.52 11.47
CA GLU A 167 -0.11 -3.90 10.40
C GLU A 167 -0.27 -5.39 10.03
N MET A 168 -0.30 -6.28 11.01
CA MET A 168 -0.50 -7.71 10.78
C MET A 168 -1.87 -7.98 10.15
N LYS A 169 -2.93 -7.36 10.66
CA LYS A 169 -4.30 -7.54 10.13
C LYS A 169 -4.41 -7.03 8.70
N LEU A 170 -3.78 -5.91 8.39
CA LEU A 170 -3.73 -5.36 7.04
C LEU A 170 -2.97 -6.27 6.07
N ASP A 171 -1.86 -6.89 6.49
CA ASP A 171 -1.14 -7.85 5.65
C ASP A 171 -2.03 -9.03 5.28
N ARG A 172 -2.70 -9.59 6.29
CA ARG A 172 -3.67 -10.67 6.10
C ARG A 172 -4.84 -10.26 5.21
N CYS A 173 -5.34 -9.03 5.36
CA CYS A 173 -6.37 -8.50 4.47
C CYS A 173 -5.88 -8.44 3.02
N CYS A 174 -4.64 -7.99 2.80
CA CYS A 174 -4.06 -7.93 1.47
C CYS A 174 -4.02 -9.33 0.85
N VAL A 175 -3.45 -10.32 1.54
CA VAL A 175 -3.29 -11.67 0.98
C VAL A 175 -4.64 -12.36 0.74
N SER A 176 -5.59 -12.19 1.66
CA SER A 176 -6.95 -12.76 1.54
C SER A 176 -7.89 -11.96 0.62
N GLY A 177 -7.43 -10.84 0.04
CA GLY A 177 -8.25 -10.00 -0.84
C GLY A 177 -9.36 -9.23 -0.12
N LEU A 178 -9.25 -9.02 1.20
CA LEU A 178 -10.23 -8.24 1.95
C LEU A 178 -10.03 -6.74 1.69
N VAL A 179 -11.12 -6.07 1.39
CA VAL A 179 -11.18 -4.62 1.38
C VAL A 179 -11.20 -4.14 2.83
N ALA A 180 -10.22 -3.33 3.21
CA ALA A 180 -10.15 -2.70 4.52
C ALA A 180 -10.69 -1.26 4.45
N ALA A 181 -11.69 -1.00 5.28
CA ALA A 181 -12.13 0.35 5.64
C ALA A 181 -11.36 0.77 6.90
N LEU A 182 -10.41 1.68 6.75
CA LEU A 182 -9.61 2.12 7.88
C LEU A 182 -10.33 3.23 8.65
N GLU A 183 -10.70 2.91 9.89
CA GLU A 183 -11.39 3.81 10.81
C GLU A 183 -10.38 4.76 11.46
N LEU A 184 -10.52 6.05 11.11
CA LEU A 184 -9.67 7.11 11.63
C LEU A 184 -10.17 7.55 13.00
N THR A 185 -9.30 7.50 14.00
CA THR A 185 -9.59 8.05 15.34
C THR A 185 -9.09 9.49 15.49
N GLY A 186 -8.18 9.92 14.62
CA GLY A 186 -7.53 11.22 14.68
C GLY A 186 -6.16 11.21 15.37
N LYS A 187 -5.66 10.03 15.77
CA LYS A 187 -4.36 9.87 16.43
C LYS A 187 -3.22 9.57 15.47
N THR A 188 -3.51 8.95 14.33
CA THR A 188 -2.51 8.51 13.35
C THR A 188 -2.56 9.42 12.12
N GLY A 189 -1.43 9.96 11.68
CA GLY A 189 -1.33 10.74 10.44
C GLY A 189 -1.59 9.87 9.21
N LEU A 190 -2.25 10.43 8.19
CA LEU A 190 -2.66 9.66 7.00
C LEU A 190 -1.46 9.11 6.21
N GLU A 191 -0.30 9.77 6.28
CA GLU A 191 0.91 9.37 5.55
C GLU A 191 1.44 7.99 5.95
N LYS A 192 1.21 7.55 7.19
CA LYS A 192 1.70 6.27 7.72
C LYS A 192 0.90 5.06 7.25
N LEU A 193 -0.26 5.27 6.63
CA LEU A 193 -1.28 4.24 6.40
C LEU A 193 -1.41 3.83 4.92
N ASN A 194 -0.45 4.24 4.08
CA ASN A 194 -0.67 4.34 2.63
C ASN A 194 -0.09 3.20 1.78
N SER A 195 0.61 2.22 2.36
CA SER A 195 1.36 1.22 1.58
C SER A 195 0.61 -0.07 1.26
N ARG A 196 -0.55 -0.33 1.86
CA ARG A 196 -1.21 -1.65 1.79
C ARG A 196 -2.34 -1.70 0.75
N PRO A 197 -2.36 -2.68 -0.17
CA PRO A 197 -3.39 -2.78 -1.18
C PRO A 197 -4.80 -3.05 -0.64
N GLY A 198 -4.94 -3.64 0.55
CA GLY A 198 -6.24 -3.85 1.17
C GLY A 198 -6.96 -2.56 1.55
N ILE A 199 -6.25 -1.47 1.87
CA ILE A 199 -6.85 -0.22 2.35
C ILE A 199 -7.50 0.51 1.18
N CYS A 200 -8.82 0.48 1.05
CA CYS A 200 -9.46 1.11 -0.12
C CYS A 200 -10.17 2.41 0.19
N PHE A 201 -10.46 2.69 1.46
CA PHE A 201 -11.07 3.94 1.89
C PHE A 201 -10.90 4.17 3.37
N TYR A 202 -10.97 5.45 3.73
CA TYR A 202 -11.03 5.90 5.12
C TYR A 202 -12.47 5.99 5.58
N THR A 203 -12.69 5.73 6.87
CA THR A 203 -14.00 5.87 7.50
C THR A 203 -13.88 6.53 8.86
N ALA A 204 -14.90 7.28 9.27
CA ALA A 204 -14.99 7.80 10.64
C ALA A 204 -16.44 8.18 10.98
N GLY A 205 -16.72 8.34 12.28
CA GLY A 205 -18.00 8.85 12.75
C GLY A 205 -18.21 10.31 12.31
N SER A 206 -19.45 10.66 11.98
CA SER A 206 -19.84 12.03 11.63
C SER A 206 -19.53 12.99 12.79
N GLY A 207 -18.77 14.06 12.53
CA GLY A 207 -18.31 15.05 13.51
C GLY A 207 -17.10 14.64 14.35
N SER A 208 -16.58 13.41 14.18
CA SER A 208 -15.47 12.87 14.97
C SER A 208 -14.13 13.57 14.68
N THR A 209 -13.16 13.38 15.58
CA THR A 209 -11.78 13.83 15.37
C THR A 209 -11.15 13.21 14.12
N GLY A 210 -11.46 11.94 13.83
CA GLY A 210 -11.01 11.26 12.61
C GLY A 210 -11.55 11.90 11.33
N GLU A 211 -12.82 12.28 11.30
CA GLU A 211 -13.37 13.02 10.15
C GLU A 211 -12.69 14.39 10.00
N LYS A 212 -12.48 15.10 11.11
CA LYS A 212 -11.78 16.40 11.10
C LYS A 212 -10.33 16.25 10.61
N LEU A 213 -9.63 15.20 11.02
CA LEU A 213 -8.30 14.84 10.54
C LEU A 213 -8.32 14.67 9.01
N TYR A 214 -9.21 13.81 8.49
CA TYR A 214 -9.32 13.57 7.05
C TYR A 214 -9.59 14.86 6.27
N ARG A 215 -10.51 15.70 6.75
CA ARG A 215 -10.83 16.98 6.09
C ARG A 215 -9.63 17.94 6.08
N ARG A 216 -8.87 17.99 7.18
CA ARG A 216 -7.67 18.84 7.30
C ARG A 216 -6.55 18.37 6.39
N GLU A 217 -6.38 17.06 6.24
CA GLU A 217 -5.29 16.43 5.50
C GLU A 217 -5.75 15.86 4.16
N LYS A 218 -6.88 16.33 3.63
CA LYS A 218 -7.50 15.80 2.40
C LYS A 218 -6.55 15.83 1.20
N GLN A 219 -5.67 16.82 1.13
CA GLN A 219 -4.64 16.93 0.09
C GLN A 219 -3.58 15.81 0.15
N ASN A 220 -3.41 15.19 1.31
CA ASN A 220 -2.52 14.04 1.54
C ASN A 220 -3.29 12.71 1.56
N ALA A 221 -4.62 12.74 1.42
CA ALA A 221 -5.44 11.55 1.43
C ALA A 221 -5.37 10.84 0.07
N LEU A 222 -4.84 9.61 0.06
CA LEU A 222 -4.80 8.77 -1.14
C LEU A 222 -6.14 8.10 -1.44
N PHE A 223 -7.01 7.96 -0.43
CA PHE A 223 -8.23 7.17 -0.53
C PHE A 223 -9.49 8.02 -0.26
N PRO A 224 -10.64 7.64 -0.87
CA PRO A 224 -11.90 8.28 -0.58
C PRO A 224 -12.31 8.07 0.89
N PHE A 225 -13.13 8.99 1.40
CA PHE A 225 -13.71 8.91 2.75
C PHE A 225 -15.21 8.61 2.71
N PHE A 226 -15.65 7.75 3.62
CA PHE A 226 -17.06 7.45 3.88
C PHE A 226 -17.36 7.62 5.36
N SER A 227 -18.42 8.33 5.72
CA SER A 227 -18.86 8.35 7.11
C SER A 227 -19.41 6.97 7.53
N HIS A 228 -19.37 6.66 8.83
CA HIS A 228 -19.96 5.43 9.37
C HIS A 228 -21.41 5.25 8.91
N ASP A 229 -22.22 6.32 8.93
CA ASP A 229 -23.62 6.27 8.53
C ASP A 229 -23.77 5.85 7.06
N LYS A 230 -22.93 6.41 6.18
CA LYS A 230 -22.93 6.10 4.76
C LYS A 230 -22.46 4.67 4.50
N LEU A 231 -21.42 4.22 5.20
CA LEU A 231 -20.91 2.86 5.08
C LEU A 231 -21.91 1.82 5.59
N ASN A 232 -22.53 2.06 6.74
CA ASN A 232 -23.57 1.20 7.30
C ASN A 232 -24.81 1.15 6.41
N LEU A 233 -25.22 2.29 5.83
CA LEU A 233 -26.31 2.32 4.87
C LEU A 233 -25.96 1.51 3.61
N TRP A 234 -24.71 1.55 3.18
CA TRP A 234 -24.24 0.74 2.06
C TRP A 234 -24.38 -0.75 2.38
N LEU A 235 -23.81 -1.18 3.51
CA LEU A 235 -23.79 -2.56 3.96
C LEU A 235 -25.19 -3.17 4.20
N LYS A 236 -26.19 -2.35 4.55
CA LYS A 236 -27.58 -2.80 4.73
C LYS A 236 -28.33 -3.04 3.41
N ASN A 237 -27.82 -2.53 2.29
CA ASN A 237 -28.49 -2.58 0.98
C ASN A 237 -27.78 -3.52 -0.01
N SER A 238 -26.84 -4.31 0.49
CA SER A 238 -25.97 -5.26 -0.23
C SER A 238 -26.21 -6.65 0.32
#